data_AF-A0A1M5HQB8-F1
#
_entry.id   AF-A0A1M5HQB8-F1
#
_cell.length_a   1.000
_cell.length_b   1.000
_cell.length_c   1.000
_cell.angle_alpha   90.00
_cell.angle_beta   90.00
_cell.angle_gamma   90.00
#
_symmetry.space_group_name_H-M   'P 1'
#
loop_
_entity.id
_entity.type
_entity.pdbx_description
1 polymer ?
#
loop_
_entity_poly.entity_id
_entity_poly.type
_entity_poly.pdbx_seq_one_letter_code
_entity_poly.pdbx_strand_id
1 'polypeptide(L)'
;MSNFEPNLIIASSAVIVLYVGALWLAFRFQEKSHDLPINLALMLVGTCVGWLAGILVTPYEGQETQFSKYAAGLGLFVSGYLVSKVDAAIVHVLKPEVLFTPIIGFRVLLTIGSIALALVLASSIRFYSHTCVQSVNKASEVVEDKIKSECKRVVLILDKSA
;
A
#
# COMPACT_ATOMS: atom_id res chain seq x y z
N MET A 1 -8.40 -1.23 25.79
CA MET A 1 -7.60 -0.14 25.19
C MET A 1 -6.45 -0.78 24.46
N SER A 2 -6.45 -0.66 23.14
CA SER A 2 -5.53 -1.32 22.21
C SER A 2 -4.08 -0.92 22.51
N ASN A 3 -3.21 -1.89 22.70
CA ASN A 3 -1.78 -1.72 22.48
C ASN A 3 -1.61 -1.44 20.98
N PHE A 4 -1.69 -0.16 20.61
CA PHE A 4 -1.31 0.30 19.28
C PHE A 4 0.19 0.02 19.19
N GLU A 5 0.55 -1.05 18.48
CA GLU A 5 1.93 -1.51 18.33
C GLU A 5 2.84 -0.31 18.02
N PRO A 6 3.76 0.10 18.92
CA PRO A 6 4.58 1.30 18.73
C PRO A 6 5.37 1.24 17.42
N ASN A 7 5.66 0.03 16.95
CA ASN A 7 6.32 -0.27 15.68
C ASN A 7 5.57 0.30 14.46
N LEU A 8 4.23 0.34 14.47
CA LEU A 8 3.43 0.89 13.36
C LEU A 8 3.57 2.40 13.25
N ILE A 9 3.54 3.10 14.39
CA ILE A 9 3.71 4.56 14.44
C ILE A 9 5.12 4.91 13.96
N ILE A 10 6.13 4.16 14.39
CA ILE A 10 7.52 4.36 13.99
C ILE A 10 7.70 4.12 12.50
N ALA A 11 7.17 3.01 11.95
CA ALA A 11 7.26 2.72 10.52
C ALA A 11 6.54 3.78 9.66
N SER A 12 5.32 4.17 10.06
CA SER A 12 4.54 5.17 9.32
C SER A 12 5.20 6.55 9.34
N SER A 13 5.73 6.96 10.49
CA SER A 13 6.44 8.23 10.62
C SER A 13 7.73 8.24 9.81
N ALA A 14 8.49 7.15 9.76
CA ALA A 14 9.68 7.04 8.92
C ALA A 14 9.34 7.20 7.42
N VAL A 15 8.26 6.58 6.94
CA VAL A 15 7.81 6.72 5.54
C VAL A 15 7.41 8.15 5.23
N ILE A 16 6.70 8.83 6.14
CA ILE A 16 6.33 10.25 5.97
C ILE A 16 7.58 11.13 5.89
N VAL A 17 8.56 10.92 6.77
CA VAL A 17 9.83 11.68 6.75
C VAL A 17 10.58 11.48 5.44
N LEU A 18 10.66 10.24 4.94
CA LEU A 18 11.29 9.94 3.65
C LEU A 18 10.54 10.59 2.48
N TYR A 19 9.21 10.62 2.53
CA TYR A 19 8.39 11.23 1.49
C TYR A 19 8.53 12.76 1.48
N VAL A 20 8.57 13.39 2.66
CA VAL A 20 8.86 14.83 2.80
C VAL A 20 10.28 15.14 2.33
N GLY A 21 11.25 14.28 2.63
CA GLY A 21 12.62 14.39 2.10
C GLY A 21 12.66 14.31 0.57
N ALA A 22 11.90 13.41 -0.04
CA ALA A 22 11.77 13.30 -1.48
C ALA A 22 11.13 14.54 -2.11
N LEU A 23 10.08 15.09 -1.48
CA LEU A 23 9.49 16.38 -1.87
C LEU A 23 10.52 17.50 -1.79
N TRP A 24 11.25 17.61 -0.69
CA TRP A 24 12.29 18.61 -0.51
C TRP A 24 13.38 18.51 -1.59
N LEU A 25 13.82 17.30 -1.94
CA LEU A 25 14.75 17.08 -3.04
C LEU A 25 14.17 17.49 -4.40
N ALA A 26 12.89 17.24 -4.65
CA ALA A 26 12.20 17.72 -5.85
C ALA A 26 12.16 19.25 -5.98
N PHE A 27 12.10 19.97 -4.84
CA PHE A 27 12.25 21.43 -4.83
C PHE A 27 13.69 21.88 -5.02
N ARG A 28 14.69 21.11 -4.56
CA ARG A 28 16.09 21.50 -4.64
C ARG A 28 16.72 21.26 -6.01
N PHE A 29 16.32 20.20 -6.70
CA PHE A 29 16.78 19.83 -8.04
C PHE A 29 15.91 20.48 -9.12
N GLN A 30 16.07 21.81 -9.28
CA GLN A 30 15.48 22.58 -10.37
C GLN A 30 16.59 23.25 -11.16
N GLU A 31 16.79 22.85 -12.41
CA GLU A 31 17.65 23.57 -13.35
C GLU A 31 16.84 24.56 -14.20
N LYS A 32 15.60 24.21 -14.53
CA LYS A 32 14.67 25.03 -15.31
C LYS A 32 13.33 25.20 -14.60
N SER A 33 12.64 26.30 -14.87
CA SER A 33 11.32 26.63 -14.29
C SER A 33 10.24 25.55 -14.56
N HIS A 34 10.41 24.72 -15.59
CA HIS A 34 9.49 23.64 -15.93
C HIS A 34 9.80 22.30 -15.24
N ASP A 35 10.91 22.18 -14.51
CA ASP A 35 11.30 20.89 -13.92
C ASP A 35 10.48 20.53 -12.68
N LEU A 36 10.09 21.52 -11.88
CA LEU A 36 9.25 21.31 -10.68
C LEU A 36 7.90 20.66 -10.99
N PRO A 37 7.05 21.19 -11.91
CA PRO A 37 5.75 20.59 -12.17
C PRO A 37 5.90 19.16 -12.74
N ILE A 38 6.97 18.88 -13.49
CA ILE A 38 7.26 17.53 -13.99
C ILE A 38 7.63 16.60 -12.83
N ASN A 39 8.52 17.02 -11.93
CA ASN A 39 8.93 16.21 -10.78
C ASN A 39 7.74 15.90 -9.85
N LEU A 40 6.87 16.90 -9.60
CA LEU A 40 5.66 16.72 -8.80
C LEU A 40 4.65 15.80 -9.49
N ALA A 41 4.45 15.93 -10.81
CA ALA A 41 3.59 15.04 -11.58
C ALA A 41 4.08 13.60 -11.53
N LEU A 42 5.40 13.38 -11.68
CA LEU A 42 6.01 12.05 -11.58
C LEU A 42 5.84 11.45 -10.18
N MET A 43 6.05 12.24 -9.12
CA MET A 43 5.79 11.79 -7.75
C MET A 43 4.32 11.44 -7.54
N LEU A 44 3.38 12.23 -8.05
CA LEU A 44 1.95 11.99 -7.88
C LEU A 44 1.51 10.72 -8.62
N VAL A 45 1.96 10.54 -9.86
CA VAL A 45 1.71 9.32 -10.63
C VAL A 45 2.33 8.11 -9.94
N GLY A 46 3.58 8.22 -9.50
CA GLY A 46 4.27 7.15 -8.77
C GLY A 46 3.54 6.77 -7.48
N THR A 47 3.07 7.76 -6.71
CA THR A 47 2.27 7.53 -5.51
C THR A 47 0.93 6.87 -5.81
N CYS A 48 0.21 7.30 -6.85
CA CYS A 48 -1.03 6.64 -7.27
C CYS A 48 -0.79 5.18 -7.66
N VAL A 49 0.25 4.90 -8.43
CA VAL A 49 0.61 3.54 -8.85
C VAL A 49 1.03 2.69 -7.65
N GLY A 50 1.91 3.20 -6.79
CA GLY A 50 2.37 2.51 -5.60
C GLY A 50 1.24 2.22 -4.61
N TRP A 51 0.31 3.18 -4.44
CA TRP A 51 -0.88 2.97 -3.62
C TRP A 51 -1.77 1.86 -4.20
N LEU A 52 -2.12 1.92 -5.49
CA LEU A 52 -2.90 0.87 -6.14
C LEU A 52 -2.20 -0.49 -6.07
N ALA A 53 -0.89 -0.55 -6.25
CA ALA A 53 -0.11 -1.77 -6.08
C ALA A 53 -0.18 -2.30 -4.64
N GLY A 54 -0.02 -1.45 -3.63
CA GLY A 54 -0.15 -1.86 -2.23
C GLY A 54 -1.56 -2.37 -1.89
N ILE A 55 -2.59 -1.81 -2.54
CA ILE A 55 -3.96 -2.32 -2.47
C ILE A 55 -4.06 -3.74 -3.03
N LEU A 56 -3.43 -4.00 -4.18
CA LEU A 56 -3.48 -5.30 -4.86
C LEU A 56 -2.66 -6.38 -4.13
N VAL A 57 -1.52 -6.00 -3.54
CA VAL A 57 -0.63 -6.92 -2.81
C VAL A 57 -1.24 -7.40 -1.50
N THR A 58 -2.20 -6.66 -0.94
CA THR A 58 -2.80 -6.95 0.37
C THR A 58 -4.31 -7.19 0.23
N PRO A 59 -4.74 -8.35 -0.33
CA PRO A 59 -6.16 -8.71 -0.42
C PRO A 59 -6.73 -9.06 0.96
N TYR A 60 -8.02 -8.78 1.17
CA TYR A 60 -8.75 -9.23 2.36
C TYR A 60 -9.17 -10.71 2.22
N GLU A 61 -9.24 -11.44 3.33
CA GLU A 61 -9.69 -12.85 3.38
C GLU A 61 -11.01 -13.03 2.62
N GLY A 62 -11.06 -14.03 1.72
CA GLY A 62 -12.23 -14.35 0.89
C GLY A 62 -12.31 -13.62 -0.47
N GLN A 63 -11.44 -12.64 -0.76
CA GLN A 63 -11.44 -11.91 -2.04
C GLN A 63 -10.22 -12.20 -2.93
N GLU A 64 -9.30 -13.06 -2.49
CA GLU A 64 -8.01 -13.35 -3.16
C GLU A 64 -8.17 -13.78 -4.63
N THR A 65 -9.16 -14.63 -4.93
CA THR A 65 -9.35 -15.17 -6.28
C THR A 65 -9.88 -14.13 -7.28
N GLN A 66 -10.67 -13.16 -6.82
CA GLN A 66 -11.14 -12.06 -7.66
C GLN A 66 -10.04 -11.00 -7.83
N PHE A 67 -9.32 -10.68 -6.75
CA PHE A 67 -8.20 -9.74 -6.81
C PHE A 67 -7.06 -10.26 -7.69
N SER A 68 -6.75 -11.55 -7.65
CA SER A 68 -5.77 -12.17 -8.54
C SER A 68 -6.15 -12.02 -10.02
N LYS A 69 -7.44 -12.13 -10.37
CA LYS A 69 -7.93 -11.92 -11.74
C LYS A 69 -7.78 -10.46 -12.19
N TYR A 70 -8.11 -9.49 -11.34
CA TYR A 70 -7.93 -8.07 -11.66
C TYR A 70 -6.45 -7.68 -11.74
N ALA A 71 -5.62 -8.19 -10.84
CA ALA A 71 -4.17 -7.97 -10.86
C ALA A 71 -3.52 -8.59 -12.10
N ALA A 72 -3.93 -9.79 -12.51
CA ALA A 72 -3.47 -10.42 -13.74
C ALA A 72 -3.92 -9.63 -14.99
N GLY A 73 -5.17 -9.16 -15.01
CA GLY A 73 -5.69 -8.32 -16.10
C GLY A 73 -4.98 -6.97 -16.22
N LEU A 74 -4.76 -6.29 -15.10
CA LEU A 74 -3.98 -5.05 -15.04
C LEU A 74 -2.51 -5.31 -15.40
N GLY A 75 -1.93 -6.41 -14.92
CA GLY A 75 -0.55 -6.80 -15.26
C GLY A 75 -0.38 -7.06 -16.76
N LEU A 76 -1.33 -7.75 -17.39
CA LEU A 76 -1.35 -7.97 -18.85
C LEU A 76 -1.57 -6.67 -19.62
N PHE A 77 -2.46 -5.79 -19.16
CA PHE A 77 -2.71 -4.50 -19.80
C PHE A 77 -1.49 -3.58 -19.69
N VAL A 78 -0.89 -3.48 -18.51
CA VAL A 78 0.29 -2.66 -18.25
C VAL A 78 1.51 -3.22 -18.96
N SER A 79 1.75 -4.54 -18.93
CA SER A 79 2.86 -5.17 -19.68
C SER A 79 2.66 -5.04 -21.18
N GLY A 80 1.45 -5.22 -21.71
CA GLY A 80 1.15 -5.02 -23.14
C GLY A 80 1.29 -3.57 -23.59
N TYR A 81 0.78 -2.62 -22.80
CA TYR A 81 0.92 -1.19 -23.07
C TYR A 81 2.37 -0.71 -22.94
N LEU A 82 3.07 -1.18 -21.90
CA LEU A 82 4.51 -0.97 -21.75
C LEU A 82 5.20 -1.51 -22.98
N VAL A 83 5.16 -2.81 -23.28
CA VAL A 83 5.83 -3.40 -24.46
C VAL A 83 5.58 -2.60 -25.74
N SER A 84 4.34 -2.17 -25.99
CA SER A 84 3.98 -1.38 -27.19
C SER A 84 4.53 0.06 -27.23
N LYS A 85 4.85 0.68 -26.09
CA LYS A 85 5.44 2.04 -25.98
C LYS A 85 6.93 2.04 -25.66
N VAL A 86 7.35 0.99 -24.96
CA VAL A 86 8.69 0.71 -24.47
C VAL A 86 9.60 0.33 -25.64
N ASP A 87 9.11 -0.31 -26.69
CA ASP A 87 9.95 -0.63 -27.86
C ASP A 87 10.58 0.62 -28.52
N ALA A 88 9.82 1.72 -28.63
CA ALA A 88 10.34 2.99 -29.15
C ALA A 88 11.06 3.83 -28.08
N ALA A 89 10.62 3.78 -26.82
CA ALA A 89 11.17 4.59 -25.74
C ALA A 89 12.45 4.00 -25.14
N ILE A 90 12.57 2.68 -24.95
CA ILE A 90 13.78 2.00 -24.45
C ILE A 90 14.95 2.22 -25.41
N VAL A 91 14.75 2.10 -26.71
CA VAL A 91 15.87 2.24 -27.66
C VAL A 91 16.49 3.66 -27.63
N HIS A 92 15.74 4.68 -27.20
CA HIS A 92 16.24 6.04 -27.01
C HIS A 92 16.62 6.39 -25.56
N VAL A 93 15.89 5.87 -24.57
CA VAL A 93 16.07 6.18 -23.14
C VAL A 93 17.12 5.28 -22.49
N LEU A 94 17.26 4.01 -22.92
CA LEU A 94 18.27 3.08 -22.42
C LEU A 94 19.64 3.24 -23.08
N LYS A 95 19.83 4.25 -23.94
CA LYS A 95 21.17 4.67 -24.31
C LYS A 95 21.88 5.21 -23.06
N PRO A 96 23.03 4.65 -22.66
CA PRO A 96 23.70 5.04 -21.42
C PRO A 96 24.04 6.53 -21.39
N GLU A 97 24.26 7.15 -22.54
CA GLU A 97 24.53 8.59 -22.70
C GLU A 97 23.38 9.50 -22.22
N VAL A 98 22.13 9.03 -22.26
CA VAL A 98 20.94 9.80 -21.87
C VAL A 98 20.52 9.47 -20.44
N LEU A 99 20.64 8.20 -20.05
CA LEU A 99 20.28 7.70 -18.71
C LEU A 99 21.17 8.23 -17.58
N PHE A 100 22.46 8.44 -17.85
CA PHE A 100 23.42 8.98 -16.87
C PHE A 100 23.44 10.52 -16.80
N THR A 101 22.50 11.20 -17.44
CA THR A 101 22.33 12.64 -17.18
C THR A 101 21.75 12.82 -15.76
N PRO A 102 22.36 13.67 -14.91
CA PRO A 102 21.97 13.82 -13.49
C PRO A 102 20.47 14.05 -13.26
N ILE A 103 19.83 14.79 -14.17
CA ILE A 103 18.40 15.12 -14.14
C ILE A 103 17.50 13.91 -14.40
N ILE A 104 17.80 13.12 -15.43
CA ILE A 104 16.95 11.98 -15.79
C ILE A 104 17.10 10.88 -14.73
N GLY A 105 18.33 10.64 -14.27
CA GLY A 105 18.59 9.73 -13.15
C GLY A 105 17.81 10.12 -11.90
N PHE A 106 17.83 11.40 -11.53
CA PHE A 106 17.05 11.91 -10.39
C PHE A 106 15.55 11.65 -10.55
N ARG A 107 14.97 11.92 -11.73
CA ARG A 107 13.53 11.71 -12.00
C ARG A 107 13.12 10.25 -11.87
N VAL A 108 13.95 9.34 -12.39
CA VAL A 108 13.69 7.89 -12.30
C VAL A 108 13.76 7.44 -10.85
N LEU A 109 14.80 7.83 -10.11
CA LEU A 109 14.94 7.55 -8.67
C LEU A 109 13.78 8.10 -7.85
N LEU A 110 13.36 9.34 -8.13
CA LEU A 110 12.23 9.99 -7.46
C LEU A 110 10.92 9.23 -7.71
N THR A 111 10.68 8.81 -8.95
CA THR A 111 9.48 8.05 -9.33
C THR A 111 9.47 6.68 -8.65
N ILE A 112 10.56 5.92 -8.74
CA ILE A 112 10.68 4.60 -8.11
C ILE A 112 10.56 4.72 -6.59
N GLY A 113 11.19 5.73 -5.98
CA GLY A 113 11.09 6.00 -4.56
C GLY A 113 9.66 6.31 -4.12
N SER A 114 8.93 7.15 -4.86
CA SER A 114 7.53 7.47 -4.55
C SER A 114 6.61 6.25 -4.65
N ILE A 115 6.81 5.38 -5.65
CA ILE A 115 6.08 4.11 -5.80
C ILE A 115 6.33 3.21 -4.59
N ALA A 116 7.60 3.02 -4.22
CA ALA A 116 7.98 2.15 -3.11
C ALA A 116 7.41 2.65 -1.77
N LEU A 117 7.52 3.96 -1.49
CA LEU A 117 6.99 4.56 -0.26
C LEU A 117 5.47 4.43 -0.18
N ALA A 118 4.75 4.71 -1.27
CA ALA A 118 3.30 4.59 -1.31
C ALA A 118 2.83 3.14 -1.16
N LEU A 119 3.55 2.19 -1.77
CA LEU A 119 3.28 0.76 -1.63
C LEU A 119 3.43 0.30 -0.18
N VAL A 120 4.56 0.62 0.46
CA VAL A 120 4.84 0.26 1.85
C VAL A 120 3.81 0.86 2.81
N LEU A 121 3.43 2.12 2.60
CA LEU A 121 2.42 2.78 3.44
C LEU A 121 1.06 2.08 3.31
N ALA A 122 0.62 1.84 2.06
CA ALA A 122 -0.65 1.23 1.77
C ALA A 122 -0.74 -0.22 2.29
N SER A 123 0.32 -1.01 2.10
CA SER A 123 0.38 -2.39 2.58
C SER A 123 0.40 -2.44 4.10
N SER A 124 1.16 -1.54 4.74
CA SER A 124 1.24 -1.46 6.21
C SER A 124 -0.14 -1.18 6.81
N ILE A 125 -0.78 -0.06 6.42
CA ILE A 125 -2.09 0.34 6.95
C ILE A 125 -3.12 -0.80 6.83
N ARG A 126 -3.13 -1.49 5.69
CA ARG A 126 -4.03 -2.60 5.44
C ARG A 126 -3.74 -3.82 6.30
N PHE A 127 -2.48 -4.21 6.41
CA PHE A 127 -2.06 -5.33 7.26
C PHE A 127 -2.51 -5.12 8.71
N TYR A 128 -2.29 -3.91 9.26
CA TYR A 128 -2.75 -3.62 10.62
C TYR A 128 -4.27 -3.53 10.75
N SER A 129 -4.97 -3.00 9.73
CA SER A 129 -6.44 -2.98 9.73
C SER A 129 -7.01 -4.40 9.81
N HIS A 130 -6.41 -5.36 9.10
CA HIS A 130 -6.86 -6.74 9.08
C HIS A 130 -6.65 -7.42 10.44
N THR A 131 -5.45 -7.31 11.01
CA THR A 131 -5.12 -7.87 12.33
C THR A 131 -6.03 -7.30 13.43
N CYS A 132 -6.35 -6.00 13.38
CA CYS A 132 -7.27 -5.37 14.31
C CYS A 132 -8.68 -5.98 14.22
N VAL A 133 -9.23 -6.09 13.01
CA VAL A 133 -10.56 -6.67 12.78
C VAL A 133 -10.63 -8.12 13.26
N GLN A 134 -9.62 -8.95 12.96
CA GLN A 134 -9.58 -10.34 13.42
C GLN A 134 -9.55 -10.45 14.96
N SER A 135 -8.84 -9.54 15.64
CA SER A 135 -8.80 -9.53 17.11
C SER A 135 -10.16 -9.19 17.73
N VAL A 136 -10.91 -8.26 17.12
CA VAL A 136 -12.25 -7.88 17.56
C VAL A 136 -13.25 -9.00 17.30
N ASN A 137 -13.20 -9.65 16.14
CA ASN A 137 -14.09 -10.77 15.82
C ASN A 137 -13.91 -11.94 16.79
N LYS A 138 -12.65 -12.32 17.08
CA LYS A 138 -12.36 -13.37 18.08
C LYS A 138 -12.87 -12.99 19.47
N ALA A 139 -12.74 -11.73 19.88
CA ALA A 139 -13.28 -11.26 21.15
C ALA A 139 -14.81 -11.34 21.18
N SER A 140 -15.49 -11.01 20.08
CA SER A 140 -16.94 -11.13 19.95
C SER A 140 -17.41 -12.57 20.08
N GLU A 141 -16.75 -13.53 19.42
CA GLU A 141 -17.07 -14.96 19.51
C GLU A 141 -16.94 -15.49 20.94
N VAL A 142 -15.86 -15.13 21.64
CA VAL A 142 -15.65 -15.53 23.05
C VAL A 142 -16.74 -14.99 23.97
N VAL A 143 -17.21 -13.76 23.73
CA VAL A 143 -18.31 -13.16 24.50
C VAL A 143 -19.63 -13.89 24.20
N GLU A 144 -19.91 -14.19 22.93
CA GLU A 144 -21.12 -14.90 22.52
C GLU A 144 -21.19 -16.31 23.14
N ASP A 145 -20.09 -17.07 23.10
CA ASP A 145 -20.01 -18.39 23.71
C ASP A 145 -20.23 -18.35 25.23
N LYS A 146 -19.70 -17.32 25.89
CA LYS A 146 -19.88 -17.15 27.33
C LYS A 146 -21.34 -16.86 27.67
N ILE A 147 -22.01 -15.99 26.91
CA ILE A 147 -23.44 -15.70 27.10
C ILE A 147 -24.28 -16.97 26.90
N LYS A 148 -24.00 -17.74 25.84
CA LYS A 148 -24.73 -18.97 25.53
C LYS A 148 -24.55 -20.03 26.63
N SER A 149 -23.35 -20.12 27.20
CA SER A 149 -23.04 -20.99 28.35
C SER A 149 -23.83 -20.61 29.60
N GLU A 150 -23.88 -19.32 29.94
CA GLU A 150 -24.62 -18.85 31.12
C GLU A 150 -26.13 -18.99 30.96
N CYS A 151 -26.70 -18.67 29.78
CA CYS A 151 -28.12 -18.92 29.50
C CYS A 151 -28.48 -20.40 29.67
N LYS A 152 -27.64 -21.31 29.18
CA LYS A 152 -27.85 -22.76 29.33
C LYS A 152 -27.85 -23.18 30.81
N ARG A 153 -26.98 -22.60 31.64
CA ARG A 153 -26.97 -22.85 33.10
C ARG A 153 -28.25 -22.37 33.78
N VAL A 154 -28.72 -21.17 33.46
CA VAL A 154 -29.95 -20.61 34.07
C VAL A 154 -31.18 -21.45 33.73
N VAL A 155 -31.31 -21.88 32.47
CA VAL A 155 -32.42 -22.74 32.03
C VAL A 155 -32.45 -24.07 32.79
N LEU A 156 -31.29 -24.70 33.01
CA LEU A 156 -31.21 -25.96 33.77
C LEU A 156 -31.60 -25.82 35.25
N ILE A 157 -31.35 -24.66 35.86
CA ILE A 157 -31.74 -24.40 37.26
C ILE A 157 -33.26 -24.24 37.37
N LEU A 158 -33.88 -23.56 36.40
CA LEU A 158 -35.33 -23.37 36.36
C LEU A 158 -36.06 -24.70 36.15
N ASP A 159 -35.54 -25.57 35.25
CA ASP A 159 -36.12 -26.89 34.98
C ASP A 159 -36.05 -27.84 36.20
N LYS A 160 -35.02 -27.70 37.03
CA LYS A 160 -34.87 -28.50 38.26
C LYS A 160 -35.75 -28.03 39.43
N SER A 161 -36.35 -26.85 39.31
CA SER A 161 -37.19 -26.24 40.35
C SER A 161 -38.69 -26.34 40.06
N ALA A 162 -39.06 -26.87 38.89
CA ALA A 162 -40.42 -27.22 38.48
C ALA A 162 -40.70 -28.71 38.76
#